data_AF-A0A7I0HXJ7-F1
#
_entry.id   AF-A0A7I0HXJ7-F1
#
_cell.length_a   1.000
_cell.length_b   1.000
_cell.length_c   1.000
_cell.angle_alpha   90.00
_cell.angle_beta   90.00
_cell.angle_gamma   90.00
#
_symmetry.space_group_name_H-M   'P 1'
#
loop_
_entity.id
_entity.type
_entity.pdbx_description
1 polymer ?
#
loop_
_entity_poly.entity_id
_entity_poly.type
_entity_poly.pdbx_seq_one_letter_code
_entity_poly.pdbx_strand_id
1 'polypeptide(L)'
;MVWSGESSNQTKAQKEFNDALRKHKETLDRSKEIEPLFQLVNETYLSVVLPELNKQKQLERERFELMCSILLEEKLSFGKMQREFLRRYLLDICNDNLTEDPEFYNPFRDQLETKFEKMERIRYKNQMESRIKQTFGVDIDLDDFNRTQFDSEEERESHEEKYRDFREKYEEYRAEYFRKSQSGSKDKRKSKAQMEKEKKQLEAERLLSTDINTLFKNLAKLIHPDKEQDPILREKKAKLMTKLSGARDNMNIAEILEIKLQVDELIPNQQTNVSFHDTSIKRFVGIIKSKIRELEDAIRQRFFSHPLMADFPSSKITKESLDVYLKRVKLDNQMVTKAYQKEVDELTKDPKYIKEMIRELQSLGVQF
;
A
#
# COMPACT_ATOMS: atom_id res chain seq x y z
N MET A 1 -8.71 32.12 -14.47
CA MET A 1 -9.89 31.61 -15.20
C MET A 1 -11.06 31.64 -14.24
N VAL A 2 -11.88 32.69 -14.31
CA VAL A 2 -13.11 32.86 -13.50
C VAL A 2 -14.23 33.02 -14.54
N TRP A 3 -15.36 32.32 -14.37
CA TRP A 3 -16.54 32.56 -15.20
C TRP A 3 -16.89 34.05 -15.12
N SER A 4 -16.69 34.81 -16.20
CA SER A 4 -16.97 36.24 -16.26
C SER A 4 -18.27 36.49 -17.03
N GLY A 5 -19.39 36.12 -16.42
CA GLY A 5 -20.59 36.95 -16.59
C GLY A 5 -20.33 38.29 -15.88
N GLU A 6 -20.84 39.40 -16.42
CA GLU A 6 -20.71 40.75 -15.86
C GLU A 6 -20.64 40.68 -14.33
N SER A 7 -19.53 41.17 -13.77
CA SER A 7 -19.11 40.95 -12.39
C SER A 7 -20.14 41.33 -11.31
N SER A 8 -21.25 41.98 -11.68
CA SER A 8 -22.37 42.31 -10.79
C SER A 8 -23.47 41.24 -10.66
N ASN A 9 -23.53 40.19 -11.50
CA ASN A 9 -24.71 39.28 -11.59
C ASN A 9 -24.43 37.77 -11.44
N GLN A 10 -23.37 37.36 -10.74
CA GLN A 10 -23.10 35.92 -10.53
C GLN A 10 -23.96 35.31 -9.41
N THR A 11 -24.67 34.21 -9.68
CA THR A 11 -25.40 33.43 -8.67
C THR A 11 -24.46 32.75 -7.69
N LYS A 12 -24.95 32.43 -6.48
CA LYS A 12 -24.17 31.71 -5.47
C LYS A 12 -23.64 30.36 -5.98
N ALA A 13 -24.44 29.66 -6.81
CA ALA A 13 -24.05 28.38 -7.40
C ALA A 13 -22.88 28.54 -8.38
N GLN A 14 -22.87 29.63 -9.17
CA GLN A 14 -21.79 29.92 -10.12
C GLN A 14 -20.47 30.26 -9.43
N LYS A 15 -20.51 31.01 -8.32
CA LYS A 15 -19.32 31.25 -7.49
C LYS A 15 -18.73 29.96 -6.91
N GLU A 16 -19.59 29.12 -6.33
CA GLU A 16 -19.18 27.82 -5.78
C GLU A 16 -18.58 26.90 -6.84
N PHE A 17 -19.12 26.96 -8.06
CA PHE A 17 -18.60 26.25 -9.22
C PHE A 17 -17.20 26.73 -9.63
N ASN A 18 -16.98 28.04 -9.73
CA ASN A 18 -15.65 28.59 -10.03
C ASN A 18 -14.60 28.18 -8.99
N ASP A 19 -14.97 28.21 -7.71
CA ASP A 19 -14.08 27.78 -6.64
C ASP A 19 -13.76 26.28 -6.72
N ALA A 20 -14.75 25.44 -7.04
CA ALA A 20 -14.56 24.01 -7.21
C ALA A 20 -13.64 23.70 -8.41
N LEU A 21 -13.81 24.38 -9.55
CA LEU A 21 -12.94 24.25 -10.72
C LEU A 21 -11.50 24.67 -10.41
N ARG A 22 -11.33 25.83 -9.76
CA ARG A 22 -10.01 26.32 -9.37
C ARG A 22 -9.30 25.29 -8.49
N LYS A 23 -9.99 24.77 -7.47
CA LYS A 23 -9.45 23.74 -6.60
C LYS A 23 -9.12 22.44 -7.34
N HIS A 24 -9.97 22.01 -8.27
CA HIS A 24 -9.70 20.81 -9.08
C HIS A 24 -8.44 20.96 -9.92
N LYS A 25 -8.24 22.12 -10.54
CA LYS A 25 -7.02 22.43 -11.29
C LYS A 25 -5.78 22.44 -10.38
N GLU A 26 -5.85 23.10 -9.24
CA GLU A 26 -4.78 23.09 -8.23
C GLU A 26 -4.44 21.66 -7.77
N THR A 27 -5.45 20.80 -7.53
CA THR A 27 -5.24 19.39 -7.19
C THR A 27 -4.59 18.60 -8.32
N LEU A 28 -4.97 18.86 -9.57
CA LEU A 28 -4.39 18.19 -10.75
C LEU A 28 -2.93 18.59 -10.96
N ASP A 29 -2.62 19.88 -10.84
CA ASP A 29 -1.25 20.38 -10.96
C ASP A 29 -0.38 19.83 -9.81
N ARG A 30 -0.91 19.81 -8.57
CA ARG A 30 -0.27 19.15 -7.43
C ARG A 30 -0.02 17.66 -7.68
N SER A 31 -0.93 16.95 -8.34
CA SER A 31 -0.74 15.53 -8.70
C SER A 31 0.48 15.34 -9.60
N LYS A 32 0.66 16.24 -10.60
CA LYS A 32 1.83 16.22 -11.49
C LYS A 32 3.12 16.55 -10.75
N GLU A 33 3.08 17.47 -9.80
CA GLU A 33 4.24 17.81 -8.96
C GLU A 33 4.64 16.67 -8.01
N ILE A 34 3.69 15.83 -7.63
CA ILE A 34 3.90 14.69 -6.73
C ILE A 34 4.53 13.49 -7.43
N GLU A 35 4.26 13.27 -8.72
CA GLU A 35 4.85 12.15 -9.46
C GLU A 35 6.39 12.09 -9.40
N PRO A 36 7.15 13.16 -9.67
CA PRO A 36 8.60 13.13 -9.54
C PRO A 36 9.06 12.92 -8.08
N LEU A 37 8.27 13.36 -7.09
CA LEU A 37 8.56 13.10 -5.69
C LEU A 37 8.41 11.62 -5.34
N PHE A 38 7.39 10.96 -5.89
CA PHE A 38 7.21 9.51 -5.73
C PHE A 38 8.34 8.73 -6.41
N GLN A 39 8.77 9.16 -7.60
CA GLN A 39 9.93 8.58 -8.28
C GLN A 39 11.21 8.70 -7.44
N LEU A 40 11.45 9.87 -6.83
CA LEU A 40 12.58 10.08 -5.93
C LEU A 40 12.57 9.14 -4.70
N VAL A 41 11.40 8.92 -4.11
CA VAL A 41 11.22 7.98 -3.00
C VAL A 41 11.52 6.55 -3.44
N ASN A 42 10.95 6.11 -4.57
CA ASN A 42 11.17 4.78 -5.13
C ASN A 42 12.65 4.55 -5.48
N GLU A 43 13.28 5.52 -6.15
CA GLU A 43 14.68 5.45 -6.52
C GLU A 43 15.56 5.32 -5.27
N THR A 44 15.29 6.13 -4.24
CA THR A 44 15.99 6.03 -2.95
C THR A 44 15.81 4.66 -2.31
N TYR A 45 14.59 4.11 -2.34
CA TYR A 45 14.32 2.78 -1.80
C TYR A 45 15.09 1.70 -2.55
N LEU A 46 14.97 1.64 -3.86
CA LEU A 46 15.54 0.58 -4.68
C LEU A 46 17.08 0.65 -4.76
N SER A 47 17.65 1.86 -4.82
CA SER A 47 19.09 2.04 -5.04
C SER A 47 19.92 2.09 -3.76
N VAL A 48 19.31 2.47 -2.62
CA VAL A 48 20.04 2.64 -1.36
C VAL A 48 19.45 1.74 -0.27
N VAL A 49 18.18 1.90 0.06
CA VAL A 49 17.64 1.25 1.26
C VAL A 49 17.53 -0.26 1.09
N LEU A 50 17.00 -0.75 -0.03
CA LEU A 50 16.83 -2.18 -0.27
C LEU A 50 18.19 -2.93 -0.29
N PRO A 51 19.26 -2.41 -0.95
CA PRO A 51 20.60 -2.99 -0.81
C PRO A 51 21.13 -3.02 0.62
N GLU A 52 20.94 -1.94 1.39
CA GLU A 52 21.35 -1.90 2.81
C GLU A 52 20.58 -2.92 3.65
N LEU A 53 19.25 -3.04 3.47
CA LEU A 53 18.42 -4.04 4.16
C LEU A 53 18.85 -5.48 3.82
N ASN A 54 19.13 -5.75 2.54
CA ASN A 54 19.62 -7.07 2.12
C ASN A 54 20.99 -7.37 2.75
N LYS A 55 21.87 -6.37 2.80
CA LYS A 55 23.18 -6.50 3.46
C LYS A 55 23.04 -6.71 4.97
N GLN A 56 22.10 -6.01 5.62
CA GLN A 56 21.80 -6.20 7.03
C GLN A 56 21.34 -7.63 7.31
N LYS A 57 20.39 -8.16 6.53
CA LYS A 57 19.94 -9.56 6.64
C LYS A 57 21.11 -10.55 6.48
N GLN A 58 21.99 -10.31 5.51
CA GLN A 58 23.17 -11.14 5.31
C GLN A 58 24.11 -11.10 6.52
N LEU A 59 24.38 -9.92 7.08
CA LEU A 59 25.26 -9.74 8.23
C LEU A 59 24.66 -10.35 9.51
N GLU A 60 23.35 -10.24 9.72
CA GLU A 60 22.67 -10.90 10.84
C GLU A 60 22.79 -12.42 10.75
N ARG A 61 22.65 -12.98 9.55
CA ARG A 61 22.87 -14.40 9.28
C ARG A 61 24.32 -14.81 9.58
N GLU A 62 25.30 -14.07 9.08
CA GLU A 62 26.73 -14.32 9.34
C GLU A 62 27.05 -14.22 10.84
N ARG A 63 26.54 -13.20 11.52
CA ARG A 63 26.67 -13.04 12.98
C ARG A 63 26.11 -14.26 13.72
N PHE A 64 24.92 -14.70 13.33
CA PHE A 64 24.28 -15.88 13.90
C PHE A 64 25.12 -17.16 13.70
N GLU A 65 25.62 -17.41 12.48
CA GLU A 65 26.49 -18.56 12.19
C GLU A 65 27.77 -18.52 13.04
N LEU A 66 28.41 -17.36 13.15
CA LEU A 66 29.61 -17.18 13.97
C LEU A 66 29.32 -17.50 15.43
N MET A 67 28.24 -16.96 15.99
CA MET A 67 27.84 -17.21 17.39
C MET A 67 27.53 -18.70 17.63
N CYS A 68 26.81 -19.35 16.70
CA CYS A 68 26.58 -20.79 16.72
C CYS A 68 27.89 -21.57 16.69
N SER A 69 28.82 -21.22 15.80
CA SER A 69 30.13 -21.89 15.70
C SER A 69 30.94 -21.75 16.99
N ILE A 70 30.89 -20.58 17.65
CA ILE A 70 31.60 -20.35 18.91
C ILE A 70 31.03 -21.23 20.02
N LEU A 71 29.70 -21.37 20.08
CA LEU A 71 29.00 -22.16 21.09
C LEU A 71 29.13 -23.67 20.86
N LEU A 72 28.88 -24.13 19.63
CA LEU A 72 28.75 -25.55 19.27
C LEU A 72 30.10 -26.23 19.06
N GLU A 73 31.09 -25.52 18.49
CA GLU A 73 32.46 -26.04 18.32
C GLU A 73 33.34 -25.74 19.54
N GLU A 74 32.76 -25.20 20.62
CA GLU A 74 33.44 -24.89 21.89
C GLU A 74 34.71 -24.03 21.75
N LYS A 75 34.73 -23.11 20.77
CA LYS A 75 35.86 -22.18 20.52
C LYS A 75 36.18 -21.28 21.71
N LEU A 76 35.23 -21.12 22.63
CA LEU A 76 35.37 -20.33 23.84
C LEU A 76 34.71 -21.02 25.04
N SER A 77 35.38 -20.97 26.19
CA SER A 77 34.79 -21.43 27.46
C SER A 77 33.80 -20.40 28.03
N PHE A 78 32.58 -20.88 28.32
CA PHE A 78 31.50 -20.12 28.95
C PHE A 78 31.16 -20.64 30.34
N GLY A 79 30.72 -19.76 31.24
CA GLY A 79 30.05 -20.19 32.47
C GLY A 79 28.68 -20.81 32.16
N LYS A 80 28.16 -21.69 33.02
CA LYS A 80 26.88 -22.40 32.80
C LYS A 80 25.73 -21.47 32.41
N MET A 81 25.54 -20.37 33.14
CA MET A 81 24.48 -19.39 32.89
C MET A 81 24.67 -18.65 31.55
N GLN A 82 25.92 -18.29 31.20
CA GLN A 82 26.22 -17.62 29.93
C GLN A 82 25.99 -18.55 28.74
N ARG A 83 26.40 -19.82 28.87
CA ARG A 83 26.19 -20.85 27.86
C ARG A 83 24.71 -21.08 27.61
N GLU A 84 23.93 -21.21 28.68
CA GLU A 84 22.49 -21.42 28.59
C GLU A 84 21.76 -20.20 28.02
N PHE A 85 22.15 -18.99 28.43
CA PHE A 85 21.61 -17.76 27.86
C PHE A 85 21.87 -17.67 26.36
N LEU A 86 23.12 -17.89 25.93
CA LEU A 86 23.49 -17.83 24.51
C LEU A 86 22.77 -18.91 23.70
N ARG A 87 22.67 -20.13 24.23
CA ARG A 87 21.93 -21.24 23.60
C ARG A 87 20.47 -20.88 23.37
N ARG A 88 19.79 -20.35 24.40
CA ARG A 88 18.37 -19.95 24.31
C ARG A 88 18.18 -18.79 23.34
N TYR A 89 19.04 -17.77 23.40
CA TYR A 89 19.02 -16.66 22.45
C TYR A 89 19.15 -17.12 20.99
N LEU A 90 20.11 -18.01 20.70
CA LEU A 90 20.28 -18.56 19.35
C LEU A 90 19.12 -19.47 18.94
N LEU A 91 18.56 -20.25 19.88
CA LEU A 91 17.40 -21.09 19.62
C LEU A 91 16.15 -20.26 19.28
N ASP A 92 15.95 -19.14 19.95
CA ASP A 92 14.85 -18.21 19.66
C ASP A 92 15.03 -17.54 18.30
N ILE A 93 16.26 -17.14 17.93
CA ILE A 93 16.56 -16.68 16.57
C ILE A 93 16.19 -17.76 15.55
N CYS A 94 16.53 -19.03 15.77
CA CYS A 94 16.09 -20.10 14.88
C CYS A 94 14.56 -20.09 14.78
N ASN A 95 13.86 -20.20 15.91
CA ASN A 95 12.40 -20.31 15.94
C ASN A 95 11.69 -19.15 15.23
N ASP A 96 12.16 -17.92 15.43
CA ASP A 96 11.58 -16.71 14.84
C ASP A 96 11.77 -16.65 13.32
N ASN A 97 12.84 -17.26 12.80
CA ASN A 97 13.20 -17.18 11.37
C ASN A 97 12.95 -18.48 10.58
N LEU A 98 12.37 -19.51 11.21
CA LEU A 98 12.04 -20.78 10.54
C LEU A 98 11.05 -20.61 9.38
N THR A 99 10.17 -19.62 9.44
CA THR A 99 9.22 -19.33 8.36
C THR A 99 9.88 -18.67 7.14
N GLU A 100 10.98 -17.94 7.34
CA GLU A 100 11.71 -17.28 6.26
C GLU A 100 12.69 -18.23 5.56
N ASP A 101 13.50 -18.99 6.30
CA ASP A 101 14.52 -19.89 5.74
C ASP A 101 14.69 -21.17 6.60
N PRO A 102 13.77 -22.14 6.48
CA PRO A 102 13.79 -23.34 7.32
C PRO A 102 15.02 -24.22 7.08
N GLU A 103 15.53 -24.29 5.84
CA GLU A 103 16.70 -25.10 5.51
C GLU A 103 17.96 -24.61 6.23
N PHE A 104 18.09 -23.29 6.35
CA PHE A 104 19.18 -22.69 7.05
C PHE A 104 19.09 -22.86 8.58
N TYR A 105 17.93 -22.58 9.19
CA TYR A 105 17.81 -22.54 10.65
C TYR A 105 17.55 -23.91 11.31
N ASN A 106 16.92 -24.88 10.63
CA ASN A 106 16.61 -26.20 11.21
C ASN A 106 17.85 -26.97 11.70
N PRO A 107 18.96 -27.05 10.94
CA PRO A 107 20.17 -27.76 11.39
C PRO A 107 20.76 -27.17 12.68
N PHE A 108 20.70 -25.85 12.86
CA PHE A 108 21.15 -25.20 14.10
C PHE A 108 20.17 -25.43 15.23
N ARG A 109 18.86 -25.30 14.97
CA ARG A 109 17.81 -25.59 15.96
C ARG A 109 17.97 -26.98 16.55
N ASP A 110 18.15 -28.00 15.72
CA ASP A 110 18.30 -29.38 16.18
C ASP A 110 19.54 -29.61 17.07
N GLN A 111 20.60 -28.81 16.88
CA GLN A 111 21.81 -28.86 17.69
C GLN A 111 21.69 -28.03 18.97
N LEU A 112 20.94 -26.94 18.93
CA LEU A 112 20.73 -26.02 20.05
C LEU A 112 19.64 -26.53 21.02
N GLU A 113 18.64 -27.27 20.54
CA GLU A 113 17.58 -27.85 21.37
C GLU A 113 18.14 -28.89 22.35
N THR A 114 17.71 -28.79 23.61
CA THR A 114 17.90 -29.88 24.56
C THR A 114 16.97 -31.04 24.22
N LYS A 115 17.32 -32.24 24.71
CA LYS A 115 16.44 -33.42 24.59
C LYS A 115 15.03 -33.17 25.12
N PHE A 116 14.92 -32.39 26.20
CA PHE A 116 13.63 -32.05 26.81
C PHE A 116 12.81 -31.10 25.93
N GLU A 117 13.42 -30.02 25.43
CA GLU A 117 12.74 -29.07 24.52
C GLU A 117 12.30 -29.75 23.22
N LYS A 118 13.16 -30.59 22.64
CA LYS A 118 12.80 -31.38 21.45
C LYS A 118 11.62 -32.32 21.72
N MET A 119 11.61 -32.98 22.89
CA MET A 119 10.50 -33.85 23.29
C MET A 119 9.20 -33.06 23.48
N GLU A 120 9.24 -31.91 24.15
CA GLU A 120 8.07 -31.05 24.34
C GLU A 120 7.55 -30.49 23.01
N ARG A 121 8.44 -30.11 22.08
CA ARG A 121 8.07 -29.70 20.72
C ARG A 121 7.33 -30.82 19.98
N ILE A 122 7.90 -32.02 19.95
CA ILE A 122 7.29 -33.18 19.27
C ILE A 122 5.94 -33.51 19.92
N ARG A 123 5.86 -33.47 21.25
CA ARG A 123 4.62 -33.68 21.99
C ARG A 123 3.56 -32.64 21.64
N TYR A 124 3.94 -31.37 21.57
CA TYR A 124 3.05 -30.28 21.18
C TYR A 124 2.56 -30.44 19.74
N LYS A 125 3.47 -30.75 18.81
CA LYS A 125 3.15 -31.09 17.40
C LYS A 125 2.10 -32.20 17.33
N ASN A 126 2.38 -33.36 17.95
CA ASN A 126 1.49 -34.52 17.95
C ASN A 126 0.13 -34.18 18.61
N GLN A 127 0.13 -33.36 19.66
CA GLN A 127 -1.11 -32.91 20.28
C GLN A 127 -1.93 -32.02 19.34
N MET A 128 -1.28 -31.10 18.61
CA MET A 128 -1.95 -30.25 17.62
C MET A 128 -2.50 -31.07 16.45
N GLU A 129 -1.73 -32.00 15.90
CA GLU A 129 -2.18 -32.91 14.83
C GLU A 129 -3.38 -33.75 15.28
N SER A 130 -3.34 -34.31 16.49
CA SER A 130 -4.46 -35.04 17.07
C SER A 130 -5.70 -34.16 17.25
N ARG A 131 -5.54 -32.92 17.71
CA ARG A 131 -6.64 -31.95 17.80
C ARG A 131 -7.22 -31.61 16.43
N ILE A 132 -6.38 -31.40 15.43
CA ILE A 132 -6.80 -31.14 14.04
C ILE A 132 -7.61 -32.32 13.52
N LYS A 133 -7.11 -33.55 13.71
CA LYS A 133 -7.82 -34.77 13.32
C LYS A 133 -9.16 -34.91 14.02
N GLN A 134 -9.23 -34.63 15.32
CA GLN A 134 -10.50 -34.65 16.07
C GLN A 134 -11.48 -33.56 15.64
N THR A 135 -10.99 -32.38 15.28
CA THR A 135 -11.83 -31.21 14.94
C THR A 135 -12.33 -31.25 13.50
N PHE A 136 -11.46 -31.62 12.57
CA PHE A 136 -11.69 -31.54 11.13
C PHE A 136 -11.84 -32.91 10.45
N GLY A 137 -11.51 -34.00 11.15
CA GLY A 137 -11.54 -35.36 10.59
C GLY A 137 -10.41 -35.64 9.59
N VAL A 138 -9.43 -34.74 9.46
CA VAL A 138 -8.33 -34.83 8.49
C VAL A 138 -7.03 -35.13 9.22
N ASP A 139 -6.25 -36.09 8.70
CA ASP A 139 -4.91 -36.37 9.19
C ASP A 139 -3.90 -35.47 8.50
N ILE A 140 -3.08 -34.76 9.28
CA ILE A 140 -2.17 -33.74 8.79
C ILE A 140 -0.84 -33.90 9.46
N ASP A 141 0.21 -33.99 8.65
CA ASP A 141 1.58 -33.77 9.09
C ASP A 141 1.86 -32.27 9.05
N LEU A 142 2.06 -31.65 10.22
CA LEU A 142 2.32 -30.22 10.34
C LEU A 142 3.68 -29.81 9.75
N ASP A 143 4.65 -30.72 9.67
CA ASP A 143 5.95 -30.40 9.07
C ASP A 143 5.81 -30.31 7.54
N ASP A 144 5.14 -31.29 6.92
CA ASP A 144 4.85 -31.25 5.50
C ASP A 144 3.85 -30.13 5.16
N PHE A 145 2.79 -29.93 5.95
CA PHE A 145 1.79 -28.88 5.70
C PHE A 145 2.39 -27.47 5.62
N ASN A 146 3.38 -27.17 6.47
CA ASN A 146 4.05 -25.86 6.50
C ASN A 146 5.25 -25.76 5.54
N ARG A 147 5.46 -26.77 4.68
CA ARG A 147 6.52 -26.75 3.67
C ARG A 147 6.28 -25.60 2.67
N THR A 148 7.30 -24.77 2.49
CA THR A 148 7.26 -23.60 1.59
C THR A 148 8.19 -23.75 0.38
N GLN A 149 9.14 -24.68 0.41
CA GLN A 149 10.10 -24.92 -0.67
C GLN A 149 9.75 -26.21 -1.41
N PHE A 150 9.59 -26.11 -2.72
CA PHE A 150 9.23 -27.19 -3.64
C PHE A 150 10.25 -27.22 -4.78
N ASP A 151 10.69 -28.43 -5.17
CA ASP A 151 11.70 -28.59 -6.23
C ASP A 151 11.12 -28.32 -7.63
N SER A 152 9.78 -28.33 -7.75
CA SER A 152 9.03 -28.08 -8.98
C SER A 152 7.63 -27.53 -8.68
N GLU A 153 7.02 -26.88 -9.68
CA GLU A 153 5.63 -26.43 -9.58
C GLU A 153 4.66 -27.61 -9.43
N GLU A 154 4.98 -28.76 -10.03
CA GLU A 154 4.18 -29.99 -9.97
C GLU A 154 4.11 -30.54 -8.53
N GLU A 155 5.22 -30.49 -7.79
CA GLU A 155 5.26 -30.89 -6.39
C GLU A 155 4.45 -29.94 -5.50
N ARG A 156 4.51 -28.63 -5.80
CA ARG A 156 3.70 -27.62 -5.12
C ARG A 156 2.21 -27.84 -5.37
N GLU A 157 1.78 -28.09 -6.60
CA GLU A 157 0.38 -28.37 -6.93
C GLU A 157 -0.12 -29.63 -6.22
N SER A 158 0.70 -30.69 -6.16
CA SER A 158 0.37 -31.93 -5.44
C SER A 158 0.21 -31.71 -3.94
N HIS A 159 1.10 -30.92 -3.32
CA HIS A 159 0.97 -30.50 -1.93
C HIS A 159 -0.28 -29.65 -1.72
N GLU A 160 -0.54 -28.73 -2.64
CA GLU A 160 -1.70 -27.85 -2.60
C GLU A 160 -3.00 -28.66 -2.60
N GLU A 161 -3.08 -29.68 -3.47
CA GLU A 161 -4.20 -30.62 -3.56
C GLU A 161 -4.32 -31.53 -2.33
N LYS A 162 -3.21 -32.09 -1.84
CA LYS A 162 -3.17 -32.97 -0.67
C LYS A 162 -3.82 -32.34 0.57
N TYR A 163 -3.60 -31.03 0.76
CA TYR A 163 -4.13 -30.30 1.92
C TYR A 163 -5.30 -29.36 1.58
N ARG A 164 -5.89 -29.47 0.38
CA ARG A 164 -7.02 -28.63 -0.06
C ARG A 164 -8.23 -28.73 0.85
N ASP A 165 -8.68 -29.95 1.15
CA ASP A 165 -9.85 -30.21 2.01
C ASP A 165 -9.66 -29.63 3.42
N PHE A 166 -8.45 -29.72 3.97
CA PHE A 166 -8.16 -29.10 5.25
C PHE A 166 -8.16 -27.57 5.17
N ARG A 167 -7.51 -26.98 4.16
CA ARG A 167 -7.50 -25.51 4.00
C ARG A 167 -8.90 -24.95 3.89
N GLU A 168 -9.77 -25.58 3.11
CA GLU A 168 -11.18 -25.18 2.96
C GLU A 168 -11.92 -25.27 4.30
N LYS A 169 -11.87 -26.42 4.99
CA LYS A 169 -12.50 -26.60 6.30
C LYS A 169 -11.95 -25.64 7.37
N TYR A 170 -10.65 -25.37 7.34
CA TYR A 170 -9.99 -24.46 8.27
C TYR A 170 -10.39 -23.01 8.00
N GLU A 171 -10.48 -22.59 6.73
CA GLU A 171 -10.97 -21.27 6.34
C GLU A 171 -12.45 -21.08 6.70
N GLU A 172 -13.29 -22.10 6.50
CA GLU A 172 -14.68 -22.08 6.93
C GLU A 172 -14.80 -21.95 8.45
N TYR A 173 -14.05 -22.76 9.20
CA TYR A 173 -14.00 -22.68 10.67
C TYR A 173 -13.50 -21.32 11.14
N ARG A 174 -12.44 -20.78 10.51
CA ARG A 174 -11.91 -19.45 10.81
C ARG A 174 -12.94 -18.38 10.50
N ALA A 175 -13.59 -18.43 9.34
CA ALA A 175 -14.63 -17.49 8.94
C ALA A 175 -15.83 -17.56 9.90
N GLU A 176 -16.24 -18.74 10.35
CA GLU A 176 -17.31 -18.92 11.32
C GLU A 176 -16.89 -18.42 12.72
N TYR A 177 -15.65 -18.66 13.14
CA TYR A 177 -15.09 -18.14 14.38
C TYR A 177 -15.01 -16.62 14.36
N PHE A 178 -14.51 -16.02 13.28
CA PHE A 178 -14.51 -14.56 13.08
C PHE A 178 -15.94 -14.01 13.00
N ARG A 179 -16.88 -14.70 12.34
CA ARG A 179 -18.31 -14.31 12.34
C ARG A 179 -18.92 -14.38 13.72
N LYS A 180 -18.59 -15.37 14.56
CA LYS A 180 -19.08 -15.51 15.95
C LYS A 180 -18.40 -14.54 16.92
N SER A 181 -17.12 -14.27 16.73
CA SER A 181 -16.38 -13.25 17.49
C SER A 181 -16.86 -11.84 17.13
N GLN A 182 -17.15 -11.59 15.85
CA GLN A 182 -17.80 -10.35 15.39
C GLN A 182 -19.31 -10.34 15.59
N SER A 183 -20.00 -11.46 15.89
CA SER A 183 -21.44 -11.41 16.19
C SER A 183 -21.73 -10.87 17.59
N GLY A 184 -20.73 -10.80 18.47
CA GLY A 184 -20.74 -9.90 19.64
C GLY A 184 -20.72 -8.40 19.25
N SER A 185 -20.41 -8.08 17.99
CA SER A 185 -20.37 -6.74 17.40
C SER A 185 -21.05 -6.72 16.02
N LYS A 186 -22.35 -7.01 15.99
CA LYS A 186 -23.27 -6.80 14.85
C LYS A 186 -22.81 -7.37 13.51
N ASP A 187 -23.48 -8.44 13.14
CA ASP A 187 -23.84 -8.84 11.78
C ASP A 187 -24.16 -7.60 10.88
N LYS A 188 -23.13 -7.01 10.26
CA LYS A 188 -23.27 -5.94 9.27
C LYS A 188 -23.68 -6.60 7.95
N ARG A 189 -24.92 -7.06 7.88
CA ARG A 189 -25.69 -6.89 6.64
C ARG A 189 -25.50 -5.43 6.24
N LYS A 190 -25.04 -5.15 5.01
CA LYS A 190 -24.89 -3.77 4.50
C LYS A 190 -26.11 -2.99 4.96
N SER A 191 -25.91 -1.97 5.81
CA SER A 191 -27.03 -1.21 6.36
C SER A 191 -27.90 -0.73 5.21
N LYS A 192 -29.23 -0.66 5.36
CA LYS A 192 -30.11 -0.06 4.34
C LYS A 192 -29.56 1.31 3.89
N ALA A 193 -28.92 2.05 4.79
CA ALA A 193 -28.24 3.32 4.50
C ALA A 193 -27.02 3.18 3.55
N GLN A 194 -26.27 2.08 3.63
CA GLN A 194 -25.11 1.83 2.75
C GLN A 194 -25.55 1.37 1.36
N MET A 195 -26.55 0.50 1.27
CA MET A 195 -27.15 0.12 -0.02
C MET A 195 -27.87 1.30 -0.69
N GLU A 196 -28.55 2.14 0.10
CA GLU A 196 -29.18 3.37 -0.41
C GLU A 196 -28.14 4.39 -0.86
N LYS A 197 -26.99 4.49 -0.18
CA LYS A 197 -25.86 5.34 -0.61
C LYS A 197 -25.22 4.84 -1.91
N GLU A 198 -24.96 3.54 -2.02
CA GLU A 198 -24.45 2.92 -3.27
C GLU A 198 -25.44 3.11 -4.42
N LYS A 199 -26.74 2.89 -4.19
CA LYS A 199 -27.80 3.10 -5.21
C LYS A 199 -27.90 4.58 -5.63
N LYS A 200 -27.84 5.52 -4.67
CA LYS A 200 -27.80 6.96 -4.94
C LYS A 200 -26.54 7.37 -5.72
N GLN A 201 -25.40 6.76 -5.45
CA GLN A 201 -24.16 7.00 -6.20
C GLN A 201 -24.30 6.51 -7.65
N LEU A 202 -24.80 5.29 -7.86
CA LEU A 202 -24.99 4.72 -9.19
C LEU A 202 -26.03 5.50 -10.01
N GLU A 203 -27.11 5.95 -9.37
CA GLU A 203 -28.13 6.81 -10.00
C GLU A 203 -27.55 8.19 -10.34
N ALA A 204 -26.75 8.77 -9.45
CA ALA A 204 -26.03 10.01 -9.72
C ALA A 204 -25.05 9.87 -10.90
N GLU A 205 -24.32 8.75 -11.01
CA GLU A 205 -23.41 8.46 -12.14
C GLU A 205 -24.16 8.32 -13.48
N ARG A 206 -25.33 7.66 -13.48
CA ARG A 206 -26.16 7.54 -14.69
C ARG A 206 -26.72 8.89 -15.13
N LEU A 207 -27.28 9.67 -14.20
CA LEU A 207 -27.76 11.03 -14.48
C LEU A 207 -26.62 11.94 -14.96
N LEU A 208 -25.43 11.78 -14.38
CA LEU A 208 -24.21 12.48 -14.76
C LEU A 208 -23.77 12.15 -16.20
N SER A 209 -23.74 10.87 -16.58
CA SER A 209 -23.44 10.49 -17.96
C SER A 209 -24.42 11.09 -18.97
N THR A 210 -25.68 11.24 -18.54
CA THR A 210 -26.75 11.84 -19.36
C THR A 210 -26.56 13.34 -19.47
N ASP A 211 -26.31 14.03 -18.36
CA ASP A 211 -26.04 15.48 -18.32
C ASP A 211 -24.78 15.83 -19.14
N ILE A 212 -23.69 15.07 -19.01
CA ILE A 212 -22.44 15.24 -19.80
C ILE A 212 -22.72 15.08 -21.30
N ASN A 213 -23.39 14.01 -21.70
CA ASN A 213 -23.66 13.74 -23.10
C ASN A 213 -24.59 14.80 -23.70
N THR A 214 -25.52 15.34 -22.90
CA THR A 214 -26.41 16.42 -23.32
C THR A 214 -25.64 17.73 -23.50
N LEU A 215 -24.74 18.06 -22.56
CA LEU A 215 -23.85 19.22 -22.67
C LEU A 215 -22.91 19.11 -23.88
N PHE A 216 -22.30 17.94 -24.07
CA PHE A 216 -21.46 17.65 -25.24
C PHE A 216 -22.23 17.86 -26.54
N LYS A 217 -23.42 17.27 -26.69
CA LYS A 217 -24.24 17.41 -27.90
C LYS A 217 -24.63 18.86 -28.18
N ASN A 218 -24.97 19.63 -27.14
CA ASN A 218 -25.34 21.03 -27.28
C ASN A 218 -24.14 21.90 -27.67
N LEU A 219 -22.98 21.68 -27.05
CA LEU A 219 -21.73 22.35 -27.40
C LEU A 219 -21.25 22.01 -28.81
N ALA A 220 -21.22 20.72 -29.16
CA ALA A 220 -20.80 20.24 -30.47
C ALA A 220 -21.62 20.85 -31.61
N LYS A 221 -22.93 21.10 -31.40
CA LYS A 221 -23.79 21.79 -32.38
C LYS A 221 -23.36 23.23 -32.66
N LEU A 222 -22.78 23.92 -31.68
CA LEU A 222 -22.37 25.34 -31.76
C LEU A 222 -20.97 25.50 -32.37
N ILE A 223 -20.05 24.59 -32.05
CA ILE A 223 -18.65 24.67 -32.47
C ILE A 223 -18.27 23.70 -33.60
N HIS A 224 -19.25 23.09 -34.27
CA HIS A 224 -18.93 22.18 -35.37
C HIS A 224 -18.23 22.93 -36.52
N PRO A 225 -17.02 22.51 -36.95
CA PRO A 225 -16.24 23.23 -37.95
C PRO A 225 -16.93 23.30 -39.33
N ASP A 226 -17.70 22.28 -39.71
CA ASP A 226 -18.40 22.21 -41.01
C ASP A 226 -19.45 23.31 -41.22
N LYS A 227 -19.93 23.94 -40.14
CA LYS A 227 -20.94 25.00 -40.22
C LYS A 227 -20.33 26.40 -40.27
N GLU A 228 -19.00 26.51 -40.25
CA GLU A 228 -18.29 27.78 -40.20
C GLU A 228 -17.72 28.17 -41.56
N GLN A 229 -18.04 29.37 -42.05
CA GLN A 229 -17.60 29.87 -43.35
C GLN A 229 -16.27 30.64 -43.24
N ASP A 230 -16.00 31.27 -42.10
CA ASP A 230 -14.73 31.97 -41.87
C ASP A 230 -13.60 30.97 -41.56
N PRO A 231 -12.50 30.96 -42.34
CA PRO A 231 -11.40 30.01 -42.17
C PRO A 231 -10.67 30.15 -40.80
N ILE A 232 -10.59 31.35 -40.24
CA ILE A 232 -9.91 31.59 -38.94
C ILE A 232 -10.79 31.08 -37.79
N LEU A 233 -12.09 31.36 -37.86
CA LEU A 233 -13.07 30.85 -36.89
C LEU A 233 -13.22 29.33 -36.97
N ARG A 234 -13.14 28.75 -38.18
CA ARG A 234 -13.18 27.30 -38.40
C ARG A 234 -12.03 26.59 -37.69
N GLU A 235 -10.81 27.11 -37.77
CA GLU A 235 -9.65 26.53 -37.07
C GLU A 235 -9.82 26.57 -35.54
N LYS A 236 -10.29 27.71 -35.00
CA LYS A 236 -10.55 27.85 -33.56
C LYS A 236 -11.64 26.89 -33.09
N LYS A 237 -12.74 26.77 -33.85
CA LYS A 237 -13.84 25.81 -33.58
C LYS A 237 -13.38 24.35 -33.67
N ALA A 238 -12.54 24.01 -34.64
CA ALA A 238 -11.96 22.67 -34.76
C ALA A 238 -11.14 22.29 -33.51
N LYS A 239 -10.27 23.19 -33.02
CA LYS A 239 -9.48 22.97 -31.79
C LYS A 239 -10.38 22.77 -30.56
N LEU A 240 -11.44 23.58 -30.42
CA LEU A 240 -12.40 23.43 -29.32
C LEU A 240 -13.18 22.11 -29.42
N MET A 241 -13.55 21.69 -30.63
CA MET A 241 -14.25 20.42 -30.86
C MET A 241 -13.37 19.21 -30.50
N THR A 242 -12.08 19.22 -30.86
CA THR A 242 -11.14 18.17 -30.45
C THR A 242 -11.00 18.07 -28.94
N LYS A 243 -10.84 19.22 -28.25
CA LYS A 243 -10.81 19.26 -26.78
C LYS A 243 -12.13 18.76 -26.18
N LEU A 244 -13.27 19.12 -26.78
CA LEU A 244 -14.59 18.73 -26.29
C LEU A 244 -14.81 17.22 -26.37
N SER A 245 -14.35 16.59 -27.45
CA SER A 245 -14.37 15.13 -27.60
C SER A 245 -13.51 14.46 -26.53
N GLY A 246 -12.27 14.91 -26.33
CA GLY A 246 -11.39 14.36 -25.27
C GLY A 246 -11.96 14.53 -23.87
N ALA A 247 -12.55 15.69 -23.58
CA ALA A 247 -13.20 15.97 -22.30
C ALA A 247 -14.42 15.07 -22.06
N ARG A 248 -15.21 14.77 -23.11
CA ARG A 248 -16.33 13.81 -23.03
C ARG A 248 -15.84 12.40 -22.75
N ASP A 249 -14.83 11.95 -23.48
CA ASP A 249 -14.33 10.57 -23.39
C ASP A 249 -13.69 10.30 -22.01
N ASN A 250 -13.04 11.31 -21.42
CA ASN A 250 -12.51 11.27 -20.05
C ASN A 250 -13.55 11.59 -18.97
N MET A 251 -14.81 11.81 -19.33
CA MET A 251 -15.89 12.30 -18.44
C MET A 251 -15.48 13.54 -17.61
N ASN A 252 -14.61 14.38 -18.18
CA ASN A 252 -14.04 15.56 -17.56
C ASN A 252 -15.00 16.75 -17.66
N ILE A 253 -15.98 16.78 -16.76
CA ILE A 253 -17.01 17.84 -16.68
C ILE A 253 -16.38 19.22 -16.57
N ALA A 254 -15.27 19.34 -15.84
CA ALA A 254 -14.57 20.59 -15.67
C ALA A 254 -14.11 21.18 -17.00
N GLU A 255 -13.54 20.34 -17.86
CA GLU A 255 -13.03 20.73 -19.18
C GLU A 255 -14.17 20.98 -20.18
N ILE A 256 -15.27 20.19 -20.15
CA ILE A 256 -16.47 20.44 -20.97
C ILE A 256 -17.05 21.84 -20.69
N LEU A 257 -17.08 22.22 -19.41
CA LEU A 257 -17.60 23.52 -18.99
C LEU A 257 -16.60 24.66 -19.25
N GLU A 258 -15.30 24.41 -19.18
CA GLU A 258 -14.26 25.35 -19.65
C GLU A 258 -14.37 25.60 -21.15
N ILE A 259 -14.66 24.57 -21.93
CA ILE A 259 -14.87 24.73 -23.38
C ILE A 259 -16.11 25.59 -23.63
N LYS A 260 -17.21 25.38 -22.89
CA LYS A 260 -18.40 26.25 -22.98
C LYS A 260 -18.06 27.72 -22.77
N LEU A 261 -17.20 28.04 -21.81
CA LEU A 261 -16.73 29.40 -21.59
C LEU A 261 -16.03 29.97 -22.83
N GLN A 262 -15.10 29.20 -23.40
CA GLN A 262 -14.39 29.60 -24.61
C GLN A 262 -15.33 29.75 -25.81
N VAL A 263 -16.40 28.94 -25.89
CA VAL A 263 -17.45 29.07 -26.91
C VAL A 263 -18.23 30.37 -26.74
N ASP A 264 -18.58 30.74 -25.52
CA ASP A 264 -19.36 31.96 -25.23
C ASP A 264 -18.60 33.24 -25.55
N GLU A 265 -17.30 33.26 -25.29
CA GLU A 265 -16.41 34.36 -25.72
C GLU A 265 -16.25 34.41 -27.24
N LEU A 266 -16.20 33.25 -27.89
CA LEU A 266 -15.97 33.13 -29.32
C LEU A 266 -17.22 33.42 -30.16
N ILE A 267 -18.41 33.22 -29.61
CA ILE A 267 -19.69 33.48 -30.29
C ILE A 267 -20.69 34.23 -29.38
N PRO A 268 -20.44 35.51 -29.03
CA PRO A 268 -21.26 36.27 -28.08
C PRO A 268 -22.73 36.42 -28.50
N ASN A 269 -23.00 36.41 -29.82
CA ASN A 269 -24.32 36.64 -30.40
C ASN A 269 -25.13 35.34 -30.63
N GLN A 270 -24.54 34.16 -30.42
CA GLN A 270 -25.24 32.87 -30.48
C GLN A 270 -25.22 32.19 -29.11
N GLN A 271 -25.50 32.97 -28.06
CA GLN A 271 -25.75 32.44 -26.73
C GLN A 271 -26.97 31.52 -26.79
N THR A 272 -26.75 30.22 -26.92
CA THR A 272 -27.76 29.26 -26.49
C THR A 272 -28.05 29.53 -25.03
N ASN A 273 -29.34 29.61 -24.69
CA ASN A 273 -29.87 29.45 -23.32
C ASN A 273 -29.51 28.05 -22.79
N VAL A 274 -28.22 27.75 -22.64
CA VAL A 274 -27.76 26.69 -21.75
C VAL A 274 -27.84 27.30 -20.35
N SER A 275 -29.07 27.59 -19.93
CA SER A 275 -29.35 27.98 -18.57
C SER A 275 -29.11 26.75 -17.72
N PHE A 276 -27.89 26.65 -17.22
CA PHE A 276 -27.58 25.75 -16.13
C PHE A 276 -28.47 26.16 -14.97
N HIS A 277 -29.61 25.48 -14.80
CA HIS A 277 -30.40 25.65 -13.60
C HIS A 277 -29.47 25.42 -12.41
N ASP A 278 -29.61 26.22 -11.35
CA ASP A 278 -28.78 26.14 -10.15
C ASP A 278 -28.71 24.70 -9.58
N THR A 279 -29.73 23.88 -9.83
CA THR A 279 -29.77 22.45 -9.49
C THR A 279 -28.70 21.63 -10.22
N SER A 280 -28.48 21.88 -11.51
CA SER A 280 -27.45 21.22 -12.33
C SER A 280 -26.05 21.70 -11.95
N ILE A 281 -25.87 23.00 -11.70
CA ILE A 281 -24.59 23.55 -11.22
C ILE A 281 -24.19 22.93 -9.88
N LYS A 282 -25.13 22.82 -8.93
CA LYS A 282 -24.88 22.16 -7.63
C LYS A 282 -24.49 20.69 -7.79
N ARG A 283 -25.10 19.95 -8.73
CA ARG A 283 -24.69 18.56 -9.04
C ARG A 283 -23.24 18.52 -9.54
N PHE A 284 -22.86 19.40 -10.48
CA PHE A 284 -21.49 19.48 -10.99
C PHE A 284 -20.47 19.84 -9.91
N VAL A 285 -20.78 20.80 -9.02
CA VAL A 285 -19.94 21.12 -7.86
C VAL A 285 -19.71 19.89 -6.98
N GLY A 286 -20.77 19.13 -6.69
CA GLY A 286 -20.67 17.90 -5.91
C GLY A 286 -19.72 16.87 -6.52
N ILE A 287 -19.79 16.71 -7.84
CA ILE A 287 -18.92 15.80 -8.60
C ILE A 287 -17.47 16.26 -8.60
N ILE A 288 -17.22 17.55 -8.88
CA ILE A 288 -15.87 18.11 -8.87
C ILE A 288 -15.24 17.91 -7.48
N LYS A 289 -16.01 18.14 -6.40
CA LYS A 289 -15.56 17.86 -5.03
C LYS A 289 -15.27 16.38 -4.79
N SER A 290 -16.05 15.45 -5.37
CA SER A 290 -15.76 14.00 -5.32
C SER A 290 -14.45 13.69 -6.03
N LYS A 291 -14.25 14.20 -7.25
CA LYS A 291 -13.02 13.97 -8.03
C LYS A 291 -11.78 14.55 -7.35
N ILE A 292 -11.89 15.72 -6.73
CA ILE A 292 -10.83 16.28 -5.89
C ILE A 292 -10.48 15.30 -4.77
N ARG A 293 -11.47 14.76 -4.05
CA ARG A 293 -11.24 13.79 -2.96
C ARG A 293 -10.61 12.51 -3.47
N GLU A 294 -11.12 11.94 -4.57
CA GLU A 294 -10.59 10.73 -5.20
C GLU A 294 -9.12 10.91 -5.61
N LEU A 295 -8.76 12.05 -6.23
CA LEU A 295 -7.37 12.37 -6.58
C LEU A 295 -6.48 12.52 -5.35
N GLU A 296 -6.95 13.26 -4.34
CA GLU A 296 -6.22 13.44 -3.09
C GLU A 296 -6.03 12.11 -2.33
N ASP A 297 -7.04 11.23 -2.34
CA ASP A 297 -6.99 9.89 -1.74
C ASP A 297 -6.05 8.97 -2.51
N ALA A 298 -6.08 8.97 -3.84
CA ALA A 298 -5.16 8.19 -4.66
C ALA A 298 -3.70 8.58 -4.41
N ILE A 299 -3.43 9.88 -4.31
CA ILE A 299 -2.11 10.40 -3.91
C ILE A 299 -1.73 9.88 -2.53
N ARG A 300 -2.60 10.04 -1.52
CA ARG A 300 -2.33 9.56 -0.15
C ARG A 300 -2.06 8.06 -0.10
N GLN A 301 -2.88 7.26 -0.76
CA GLN A 301 -2.75 5.80 -0.79
C GLN A 301 -1.42 5.35 -1.38
N ARG A 302 -0.96 5.96 -2.48
CA ARG A 302 0.33 5.62 -3.11
C ARG A 302 1.51 5.80 -2.17
N PHE A 303 1.54 6.88 -1.40
CA PHE A 303 2.60 7.08 -0.40
C PHE A 303 2.40 6.18 0.81
N PHE A 304 1.17 6.04 1.32
CA PHE A 304 0.92 5.20 2.49
C PHE A 304 1.28 3.72 2.26
N SER A 305 1.09 3.20 1.04
CA SER A 305 1.47 1.83 0.69
C SER A 305 2.98 1.63 0.49
N HIS A 306 3.77 2.70 0.45
CA HIS A 306 5.20 2.61 0.18
C HIS A 306 5.98 2.28 1.47
N PRO A 307 6.87 1.26 1.49
CA PRO A 307 7.60 0.84 2.69
C PRO A 307 8.35 1.97 3.41
N LEU A 308 9.03 2.84 2.66
CA LEU A 308 9.73 3.99 3.25
C LEU A 308 8.84 5.10 3.80
N MET A 309 7.53 5.07 3.54
CA MET A 309 6.67 6.21 3.86
C MET A 309 5.70 5.92 5.01
N ALA A 310 5.76 4.71 5.59
CA ALA A 310 4.91 4.29 6.70
C ALA A 310 4.99 5.26 7.90
N ASP A 311 6.20 5.70 8.25
CA ASP A 311 6.47 6.57 9.40
C ASP A 311 6.60 8.05 9.02
N PHE A 312 6.28 8.43 7.78
CA PHE A 312 6.44 9.81 7.34
C PHE A 312 5.38 10.72 8.01
N PRO A 313 5.79 11.68 8.85
CA PRO A 313 4.87 12.34 9.79
C PRO A 313 4.06 13.49 9.17
N SER A 314 4.25 13.82 7.88
CA SER A 314 3.69 15.04 7.31
C SER A 314 2.37 14.82 6.56
N SER A 315 1.37 15.63 6.93
CA SER A 315 0.10 15.76 6.22
C SER A 315 0.25 16.42 4.83
N LYS A 316 1.41 17.01 4.53
CA LYS A 316 1.76 17.59 3.23
C LYS A 316 3.12 17.07 2.76
N ILE A 317 3.10 16.39 1.62
CA ILE A 317 4.28 15.93 0.91
C ILE A 317 4.83 17.10 0.09
N THR A 318 6.03 17.56 0.43
CA THR A 318 6.78 18.57 -0.34
C THR A 318 8.16 18.02 -0.65
N LYS A 319 8.86 18.64 -1.60
CA LYS A 319 10.22 18.23 -1.96
C LYS A 319 11.18 18.35 -0.79
N GLU A 320 11.16 19.47 -0.07
CA GLU A 320 12.10 19.77 1.01
C GLU A 320 11.91 18.82 2.19
N SER A 321 10.65 18.52 2.55
CA SER A 321 10.34 17.60 3.63
C SER A 321 10.75 16.17 3.29
N LEU A 322 10.54 15.74 2.04
CA LEU A 322 11.02 14.45 1.55
C LEU A 322 12.55 14.39 1.49
N ASP A 323 13.22 15.43 1.00
CA ASP A 323 14.69 15.43 0.90
C ASP A 323 15.35 15.27 2.27
N VAL A 324 14.83 15.96 3.30
CA VAL A 324 15.32 15.82 4.68
C VAL A 324 15.06 14.41 5.21
N TYR A 325 13.85 13.89 4.99
CA TYR A 325 13.45 12.56 5.43
C TYR A 325 14.28 11.46 4.76
N LEU A 326 14.38 11.46 3.44
CA LEU A 326 15.13 10.47 2.67
C LEU A 326 16.62 10.51 2.98
N LYS A 327 17.21 11.69 3.22
CA LYS A 327 18.60 11.79 3.70
C LYS A 327 18.78 11.09 5.05
N ARG A 328 17.86 11.31 5.99
CA ARG A 328 17.89 10.63 7.29
C ARG A 328 17.76 9.12 7.13
N VAL A 329 16.75 8.65 6.39
CA VAL A 329 16.53 7.22 6.13
C VAL A 329 17.78 6.56 5.53
N LYS A 330 18.43 7.20 4.55
CA LYS A 330 19.68 6.70 3.96
C LYS A 330 20.79 6.57 5.01
N LEU A 331 21.00 7.63 5.80
CA LEU A 331 22.04 7.64 6.84
C LEU A 331 21.76 6.59 7.92
N ASP A 332 20.53 6.49 8.40
CA ASP A 332 20.14 5.55 9.45
C ASP A 332 20.36 4.10 8.98
N ASN A 333 19.91 3.75 7.77
CA ASN A 333 20.15 2.41 7.21
C ASN A 333 21.65 2.11 7.05
N GLN A 334 22.43 3.06 6.53
CA GLN A 334 23.89 2.88 6.43
C GLN A 334 24.57 2.75 7.79
N MET A 335 24.10 3.47 8.80
CA MET A 335 24.62 3.37 10.17
C MET A 335 24.31 2.01 10.80
N VAL A 336 23.09 1.51 10.64
CA VAL A 336 22.69 0.17 11.10
C VAL A 336 23.53 -0.90 10.41
N THR A 337 23.68 -0.84 9.08
CA THR A 337 24.52 -1.80 8.34
C THR A 337 25.98 -1.77 8.82
N LYS A 338 26.53 -0.58 9.07
CA LYS A 338 27.90 -0.44 9.61
C LYS A 338 28.02 -1.01 11.02
N ALA A 339 27.00 -0.85 11.86
CA ALA A 339 26.98 -1.44 13.19
C ALA A 339 27.01 -2.98 13.11
N TYR A 340 26.16 -3.57 12.26
CA TYR A 340 26.15 -5.02 12.04
C TYR A 340 27.47 -5.53 11.47
N GLN A 341 28.06 -4.81 10.51
CA GLN A 341 29.37 -5.17 9.96
C GLN A 341 30.44 -5.15 11.04
N LYS A 342 30.42 -4.14 11.91
CA LYS A 342 31.37 -4.03 13.01
C LYS A 342 31.24 -5.20 13.98
N GLU A 343 30.03 -5.57 14.36
CA GLU A 343 29.78 -6.72 15.24
C GLU A 343 30.30 -8.03 14.64
N VAL A 344 30.02 -8.26 13.35
CA VAL A 344 30.54 -9.43 12.60
C VAL A 344 32.07 -9.40 12.60
N ASP A 345 32.68 -8.29 12.18
CA ASP A 345 34.14 -8.14 12.11
C ASP A 345 34.82 -8.35 13.48
N GLU A 346 34.21 -7.85 14.57
CA GLU A 346 34.72 -8.02 15.93
C GLU A 346 34.61 -9.48 16.40
N LEU A 347 33.47 -10.14 16.16
CA LEU A 347 33.30 -11.57 16.45
C LEU A 347 34.27 -12.45 15.66
N THR A 348 34.51 -12.14 14.39
CA THR A 348 35.46 -12.90 13.55
C THR A 348 36.89 -12.74 14.05
N LYS A 349 37.28 -11.55 14.49
CA LYS A 349 38.64 -11.27 14.98
C LYS A 349 38.90 -11.80 16.38
N ASP A 350 37.95 -11.62 17.30
CA ASP A 350 38.05 -12.07 18.69
C ASP A 350 36.74 -12.72 19.15
N PRO A 351 36.67 -14.06 19.19
CA PRO A 351 35.52 -14.78 19.72
C PRO A 351 35.13 -14.38 21.15
N LYS A 352 36.02 -13.79 21.95
CA LYS A 352 35.69 -13.31 23.31
C LYS A 352 34.72 -12.15 23.31
N TYR A 353 34.62 -11.39 22.21
CA TYR A 353 33.68 -10.28 22.06
C TYR A 353 32.23 -10.69 22.31
N ILE A 354 31.87 -11.94 22.01
CA ILE A 354 30.54 -12.50 22.29
C ILE A 354 30.14 -12.38 23.79
N LYS A 355 31.10 -12.33 24.72
CA LYS A 355 30.82 -12.14 26.15
C LYS A 355 30.39 -10.71 26.46
N GLU A 356 30.84 -9.73 25.69
CA GLU A 356 30.38 -8.35 25.80
C GLU A 356 28.95 -8.23 25.24
N MET A 357 28.71 -8.81 24.07
CA MET A 357 27.37 -8.89 23.49
C MET A 357 26.36 -9.54 24.44
N ILE A 358 26.71 -10.65 25.10
CA ILE A 358 25.84 -11.29 26.10
C ILE A 358 25.49 -10.32 27.25
N ARG A 359 26.46 -9.54 27.74
CA ARG A 359 26.19 -8.55 28.81
C ARG A 359 25.28 -7.44 28.33
N GLU A 360 25.46 -6.95 27.12
CA GLU A 360 24.62 -5.92 26.51
C GLU A 360 23.18 -6.44 26.33
N LEU A 361 23.00 -7.64 25.76
CA LEU A 361 21.69 -8.28 25.61
C LEU A 361 20.97 -8.46 26.96
N GLN A 362 21.70 -8.89 28.00
CA GLN A 362 21.16 -9.00 29.36
C GLN A 362 20.75 -7.64 29.95
N SER A 363 21.50 -6.58 29.67
CA SER A 363 21.19 -5.23 30.14
C SER A 363 19.95 -4.63 29.47
N LEU A 364 19.67 -5.03 28.23
CA LEU A 364 18.49 -4.63 27.47
C LEU A 364 17.21 -5.38 27.91
N GLY A 365 17.30 -6.23 28.93
CA GLY A 365 16.15 -6.93 29.48
C GLY A 365 15.72 -8.16 28.68
N VAL A 366 16.57 -8.67 27.78
CA VAL A 366 16.36 -9.97 27.15
C VAL A 366 16.44 -11.03 28.26
N GLN A 367 15.28 -11.60 28.64
CA GLN A 367 15.14 -12.61 29.69
C GLN A 367 14.47 -13.86 29.10
N PHE A 368 14.94 -15.04 29.53
CA PHE A 368 14.46 -16.35 29.08
C PHE A 368 14.10 -17.27 30.24
#